data_AF-A0A6B1EZE5-F1
#
_entry.id   AF-A0A6B1EZE5-F1
#
_cell.length_a   1.000
_cell.length_b   1.000
_cell.length_c   1.000
_cell.angle_alpha   90.00
_cell.angle_beta   90.00
_cell.angle_gamma   90.00
#
_symmetry.space_group_name_H-M   'P 1'
#
loop_
_entity.id
_entity.type
_entity.pdbx_description
1 polymer ?
#
loop_
_entity_poly.entity_id
_entity_poly.type
_entity_poly.pdbx_seq_one_letter_code
_entity_poly.pdbx_strand_id
1 'polypeptide(L)'
;MVELPFSCQPIAVLLSDAREIPLSDSSIDLVITSPPYINVFNYHQQYRASMEALNWNLLKVSRSEFGANRKHRSNRFLTVVQFCLDIAQTVGELARVCCSGARLIFVVGRESKVKRTRFFNGEIVTEVCHRALGFNLILKQQRVFRNSFGQSIFEDIIHFSPPIKYPPHGVYLEIARRIAQETLEKSYSTAPEQSKNDIRLALKNISDVHASPLFDAQNVRGG
;
A
#
# COMPACT_ATOMS: atom_id res chain seq x y z
N MET A 1 20.21 26.02 21.83
CA MET A 1 19.29 25.98 20.67
C MET A 1 19.78 24.88 19.76
N VAL A 2 18.97 23.87 19.47
CA VAL A 2 19.33 22.88 18.45
C VAL A 2 19.12 23.58 17.11
N GLU A 3 20.19 23.82 16.37
CA GLU A 3 20.10 24.30 14.99
C GLU A 3 19.43 23.20 14.16
N LEU A 4 18.14 23.37 13.89
CA LEU A 4 17.41 22.47 13.00
C LEU A 4 17.93 22.69 11.57
N PRO A 5 18.06 21.62 10.77
CA PRO A 5 18.46 21.76 9.38
C PRO A 5 17.47 22.66 8.63
N PHE A 6 18.01 23.64 7.90
CA PHE A 6 17.24 24.61 7.12
C PHE A 6 17.50 24.42 5.63
N SER A 7 16.47 24.62 4.80
CA SER A 7 16.56 24.59 3.35
C SER A 7 15.83 25.80 2.77
N CYS A 8 16.47 26.48 1.81
CA CYS A 8 15.84 27.53 1.02
C CYS A 8 14.92 26.98 -0.09
N GLN A 9 14.88 25.66 -0.28
CA GLN A 9 14.05 25.04 -1.30
C GLN A 9 12.56 25.12 -0.91
N PRO A 10 11.66 25.36 -1.87
CA PRO A 10 10.23 25.42 -1.59
C PRO A 10 9.71 24.07 -1.09
N ILE A 11 8.88 24.11 -0.05
CA ILE A 11 8.18 22.94 0.47
C ILE A 11 6.73 23.02 0.01
N ALA A 12 6.29 22.01 -0.73
CA ALA A 12 4.90 21.87 -1.17
C ALA A 12 4.22 20.73 -0.41
N VAL A 13 2.97 20.95 0.02
CA VAL A 13 2.12 19.94 0.63
C VAL A 13 0.88 19.79 -0.23
N LEU A 14 0.64 18.59 -0.75
CA LEU A 14 -0.43 18.29 -1.69
C LEU A 14 -1.35 17.23 -1.09
N LEU A 15 -2.66 17.53 -1.01
CA LEU A 15 -3.68 16.57 -0.60
C LEU A 15 -4.22 15.86 -1.85
N SER A 16 -3.76 14.63 -2.09
CA SER A 16 -4.12 13.84 -3.28
C SER A 16 -4.08 12.34 -2.98
N ASP A 17 -4.67 11.52 -3.87
CA ASP A 17 -4.52 10.06 -3.81
C ASP A 17 -3.13 9.67 -4.33
N ALA A 18 -2.47 8.70 -3.69
CA ALA A 18 -1.14 8.24 -4.12
C ALA A 18 -1.16 7.56 -5.51
N ARG A 19 -2.35 7.27 -6.04
CA ARG A 19 -2.59 6.73 -7.38
C ARG A 19 -2.89 7.81 -8.43
N GLU A 20 -2.97 9.08 -8.02
CA GLU A 20 -3.23 10.24 -8.87
C GLU A 20 -2.50 11.47 -8.28
N ILE A 21 -1.18 11.47 -8.42
CA ILE A 21 -0.28 12.49 -7.91
C ILE A 21 -0.31 13.69 -8.87
N PRO A 22 -0.65 14.91 -8.43
CA PRO A 22 -0.79 16.09 -9.29
C PRO A 22 0.58 16.72 -9.61
N LEU A 23 1.51 15.89 -10.08
CA LEU A 23 2.86 16.26 -10.54
C LEU A 23 3.06 15.78 -11.97
N SER A 24 3.90 16.50 -12.70
CA SER A 24 4.25 16.16 -14.08
C SER A 24 4.97 14.82 -14.17
N ASP A 25 4.86 14.19 -15.34
CA ASP A 25 5.64 13.00 -15.68
C ASP A 25 7.14 13.27 -15.51
N SER A 26 7.88 12.27 -15.03
CA SER A 26 9.35 12.33 -14.91
C SER A 26 9.87 13.60 -14.21
N SER A 27 9.29 13.95 -13.05
CA SER A 27 9.62 15.14 -12.26
C SER A 27 10.22 14.84 -10.88
N ILE A 28 10.29 13.56 -10.48
CA ILE A 28 10.73 13.13 -9.15
C ILE A 28 11.99 12.29 -9.23
N ASP A 29 13.04 12.69 -8.50
CA ASP A 29 14.32 11.97 -8.41
C ASP A 29 14.40 11.00 -7.21
N LEU A 30 13.59 11.23 -6.17
CA LEU A 30 13.61 10.42 -4.95
C LEU A 30 12.20 10.28 -4.37
N VAL A 31 11.80 9.03 -4.11
CA VAL A 31 10.59 8.70 -3.36
C VAL A 31 10.99 8.02 -2.06
N ILE A 32 10.48 8.52 -0.93
CA ILE A 32 10.57 7.86 0.37
C ILE A 32 9.15 7.68 0.87
N THR A 33 8.74 6.44 1.14
CA THR A 33 7.37 6.16 1.53
C THR A 33 7.26 4.96 2.46
N SER A 34 6.22 4.97 3.29
CA SER A 34 5.79 3.84 4.11
C SER A 34 4.31 3.57 3.81
N PRO A 35 4.00 2.80 2.74
CA PRO A 35 2.61 2.64 2.32
C PRO A 35 1.81 1.93 3.43
N PRO A 36 0.48 2.13 3.47
CA PRO A 36 -0.37 1.37 4.39
C PRO A 36 -0.25 -0.13 4.11
N TYR A 37 -0.28 -0.97 5.15
CA TYR A 37 -0.14 -2.43 5.02
C TYR A 37 -1.49 -3.16 5.11
N ILE A 38 -1.50 -4.45 4.76
CA ILE A 38 -2.70 -5.30 4.87
C ILE A 38 -3.21 -5.28 6.31
N ASN A 39 -4.51 -5.06 6.51
CA ASN A 39 -5.16 -5.18 7.81
C ASN A 39 -4.58 -4.23 8.88
N VAL A 40 -3.97 -3.11 8.46
CA VAL A 40 -3.63 -2.02 9.37
C VAL A 40 -4.92 -1.46 9.98
N PHE A 41 -4.82 -0.95 11.21
CA PHE A 41 -5.95 -0.35 11.93
C PHE A 41 -6.67 0.68 11.04
N ASN A 42 -7.97 0.85 11.24
CA ASN A 42 -8.74 1.81 10.44
C ASN A 42 -8.26 3.23 10.76
N TYR A 43 -7.54 3.86 9.82
CA TYR A 43 -6.93 5.18 10.04
C TYR A 43 -7.97 6.24 10.40
N HIS A 44 -9.11 6.27 9.71
CA HIS A 44 -10.23 7.17 10.05
C HIS A 44 -10.76 6.97 11.48
N GLN A 45 -10.63 5.78 12.06
CA GLN A 45 -11.04 5.54 13.44
C GLN A 45 -9.97 6.00 14.43
N GLN A 46 -8.70 5.72 14.13
CA GLN A 46 -7.59 6.11 14.98
C GLN A 46 -7.42 7.63 15.04
N TYR A 47 -7.61 8.31 13.91
CA TYR A 47 -7.45 9.77 13.77
C TYR A 47 -8.79 10.50 13.72
N ARG A 48 -9.86 9.89 14.24
CA ARG A 48 -11.23 10.42 14.15
C ARG A 48 -11.33 11.86 14.63
N ALA A 49 -10.80 12.15 15.83
CA ALA A 49 -10.85 13.49 16.41
C ALA A 49 -10.12 14.53 15.53
N SER A 50 -8.97 14.17 14.99
CA SER A 50 -8.21 15.04 14.07
C SER A 50 -8.96 15.28 12.76
N MET A 51 -9.57 14.23 12.18
CA MET A 51 -10.34 14.35 10.95
C MET A 51 -11.63 15.16 11.14
N GLU A 52 -12.34 14.96 12.25
CA GLU A 52 -13.53 15.74 12.61
C GLU A 52 -13.17 17.21 12.85
N ALA A 53 -12.03 17.50 13.50
CA ALA A 53 -11.53 18.87 13.68
C ALA A 53 -11.18 19.56 12.34
N LEU A 54 -10.80 18.80 11.30
CA LEU A 54 -10.58 19.29 9.94
C LEU A 54 -11.87 19.38 9.12
N ASN A 55 -13.03 19.12 9.73
CA ASN A 55 -14.36 19.09 9.10
C ASN A 55 -14.49 18.03 7.99
N TRP A 56 -13.73 16.93 8.10
CA TRP A 56 -13.77 15.83 7.12
C TRP A 56 -14.97 14.91 7.35
N ASN A 57 -15.61 14.51 6.27
CA ASN A 57 -16.62 13.47 6.26
C ASN A 57 -15.96 12.09 6.27
N LEU A 58 -15.86 11.49 7.46
CA LEU A 58 -15.25 10.19 7.69
C LEU A 58 -15.83 9.08 6.80
N LEU A 59 -17.13 9.10 6.50
CA LEU A 59 -17.78 8.09 5.68
C LEU A 59 -17.31 8.16 4.23
N LYS A 60 -17.03 9.36 3.71
CA LYS A 60 -16.46 9.54 2.37
C LYS A 60 -15.01 9.09 2.33
N VAL A 61 -14.18 9.57 3.27
CA VAL A 61 -12.73 9.29 3.32
C VAL A 61 -12.44 7.80 3.57
N SER A 62 -13.20 7.13 4.45
CA SER A 62 -12.96 5.72 4.79
C SER A 62 -13.10 4.74 3.61
N ARG A 63 -13.78 5.16 2.52
CA ARG A 63 -13.97 4.31 1.34
C ARG A 63 -12.72 4.20 0.49
N SER A 64 -11.86 5.22 0.46
CA SER A 64 -10.62 5.17 -0.33
C SER A 64 -9.44 4.57 0.44
N GLU A 65 -9.55 4.32 1.75
CA GLU A 65 -8.47 3.78 2.58
C GLU A 65 -7.97 2.41 2.14
N PHE A 66 -6.65 2.27 1.93
CA PHE A 66 -6.04 0.99 1.60
C PHE A 66 -6.08 0.05 2.80
N GLY A 67 -6.24 -1.25 2.54
CA GLY A 67 -6.09 -2.29 3.56
C GLY A 67 -7.12 -2.24 4.71
N ALA A 68 -8.15 -1.41 4.61
CA ALA A 68 -9.09 -1.13 5.69
C ALA A 68 -9.86 -2.39 6.15
N ASN A 69 -9.89 -2.58 7.47
CA ASN A 69 -10.39 -3.79 8.14
C ASN A 69 -11.89 -4.06 7.96
N ARG A 70 -12.65 -3.11 7.41
CA ARG A 70 -14.12 -3.18 7.27
C ARG A 70 -14.61 -3.32 5.83
N LYS A 71 -13.75 -3.27 4.80
CA LYS A 71 -14.18 -3.35 3.39
C LYS A 71 -14.69 -4.74 3.00
N HIS A 72 -14.04 -5.80 3.49
CA HIS A 72 -14.43 -7.18 3.20
C HIS A 72 -14.84 -7.95 4.48
N ARG A 73 -15.93 -7.52 5.12
CA ARG A 73 -16.41 -8.16 6.37
C ARG A 73 -16.80 -9.63 6.18
N SER A 74 -17.39 -9.98 5.04
CA SER A 74 -17.78 -11.35 4.71
C SER A 74 -16.57 -12.27 4.53
N ASN A 75 -15.50 -11.77 3.94
CA ASN A 75 -14.25 -12.51 3.76
C ASN A 75 -13.03 -11.58 3.74
N ARG A 76 -12.31 -11.52 4.87
CA ARG A 76 -11.17 -10.60 5.03
C ARG A 76 -9.97 -10.93 4.14
N PHE A 77 -9.88 -12.13 3.58
CA PHE A 77 -8.78 -12.48 2.66
C PHE A 77 -8.86 -11.72 1.34
N LEU A 78 -10.05 -11.23 0.94
CA LEU A 78 -10.19 -10.35 -0.22
C LEU A 78 -9.41 -9.03 -0.05
N THR A 79 -9.12 -8.61 1.18
CA THR A 79 -8.25 -7.44 1.45
C THR A 79 -6.83 -7.65 0.93
N VAL A 80 -6.32 -8.89 0.85
CA VAL A 80 -5.01 -9.18 0.27
C VAL A 80 -5.02 -8.90 -1.23
N VAL A 81 -6.11 -9.26 -1.91
CA VAL A 81 -6.31 -9.02 -3.35
C VAL A 81 -6.41 -7.52 -3.62
N GLN A 82 -7.29 -6.82 -2.89
CA GLN A 82 -7.44 -5.37 -3.02
C GLN A 82 -6.12 -4.64 -2.73
N PHE A 83 -5.36 -5.07 -1.71
CA PHE A 83 -4.06 -4.50 -1.40
C PHE A 83 -3.06 -4.62 -2.57
N CYS A 84 -2.96 -5.78 -3.22
CA CYS A 84 -2.11 -5.93 -4.39
C CYS A 84 -2.51 -4.99 -5.53
N LEU A 85 -3.82 -4.80 -5.75
CA LEU A 85 -4.33 -3.89 -6.78
C LEU A 85 -4.03 -2.42 -6.43
N ASP A 86 -4.24 -2.02 -5.17
CA ASP A 86 -3.99 -0.66 -4.69
C ASP A 86 -2.49 -0.31 -4.78
N ILE A 87 -1.61 -1.23 -4.38
CA ILE A 87 -0.15 -1.07 -4.53
C ILE A 87 0.23 -1.01 -6.02
N ALA A 88 -0.34 -1.85 -6.88
CA ALA A 88 -0.01 -1.83 -8.31
C ALA A 88 -0.39 -0.50 -8.97
N GLN A 89 -1.56 0.07 -8.65
CA GLN A 89 -1.94 1.39 -9.13
C GLN A 89 -1.01 2.49 -8.60
N THR A 90 -0.65 2.42 -7.31
CA THR A 90 0.26 3.40 -6.70
C THR A 90 1.63 3.34 -7.36
N VAL A 91 2.16 2.14 -7.58
CA VAL A 91 3.47 1.94 -8.21
C VAL A 91 3.42 2.32 -9.70
N GLY A 92 2.30 2.11 -10.38
CA GLY A 92 2.08 2.62 -11.74
C GLY A 92 2.14 4.14 -11.80
N GLU A 93 1.55 4.82 -10.83
CA GLU A 93 1.63 6.28 -10.74
C GLU A 93 3.05 6.77 -10.39
N LEU A 94 3.75 6.06 -9.50
CA LEU A 94 5.15 6.32 -9.23
C LEU A 94 6.03 6.11 -10.47
N ALA A 95 5.72 5.15 -11.32
CA ALA A 95 6.42 4.94 -12.59
C ALA A 95 6.24 6.12 -13.56
N ARG A 96 5.09 6.81 -13.51
CA ARG A 96 4.81 7.99 -14.32
C ARG A 96 5.59 9.21 -13.83
N VAL A 97 5.57 9.50 -12.53
CA VAL A 97 6.17 10.74 -11.99
C VAL A 97 7.68 10.64 -11.79
N CYS A 98 8.26 9.44 -11.66
CA CYS A 98 9.69 9.29 -11.42
C CYS A 98 10.53 9.45 -12.70
N CYS A 99 11.63 10.18 -12.60
CA CYS A 99 12.68 10.23 -13.62
C CYS A 99 13.34 8.85 -13.79
N SER A 100 13.96 8.56 -14.94
CA SER A 100 14.64 7.26 -15.17
C SER A 100 15.77 6.95 -14.18
N GLY A 101 16.43 7.98 -13.65
CA GLY A 101 17.48 7.86 -12.63
C GLY A 101 16.97 7.87 -11.19
N ALA A 102 15.66 7.91 -10.96
CA ALA A 102 15.11 8.08 -9.64
C ALA A 102 15.37 6.86 -8.74
N ARG A 103 15.35 7.11 -7.43
CA ARG A 103 15.40 6.06 -6.41
C ARG A 103 14.12 6.05 -5.60
N LEU A 104 13.54 4.88 -5.39
CA LEU A 104 12.37 4.71 -4.53
C LEU A 104 12.75 3.88 -3.32
N ILE A 105 12.37 4.33 -2.14
CA ILE A 105 12.65 3.69 -0.85
C ILE A 105 11.32 3.44 -0.16
N PHE A 106 10.91 2.18 -0.10
CA PHE A 106 9.75 1.72 0.63
C PHE A 106 10.15 1.18 2.00
N VAL A 107 9.58 1.73 3.06
CA VAL A 107 9.70 1.20 4.41
C VAL A 107 8.42 0.46 4.73
N VAL A 108 8.51 -0.85 4.95
CA VAL A 108 7.35 -1.73 5.03
C VAL A 108 7.38 -2.58 6.29
N GLY A 109 6.28 -2.57 7.05
CA GLY A 109 6.05 -3.46 8.20
C GLY A 109 6.20 -4.92 7.77
N ARG A 110 7.04 -5.70 8.47
CA ARG A 110 7.40 -7.07 8.06
C ARG A 110 6.20 -7.96 7.75
N GLU A 111 5.25 -8.01 8.68
CA GLU A 111 4.12 -8.91 8.60
C GLU A 111 2.81 -8.25 8.98
N SER A 112 1.76 -8.68 8.30
CA SER A 112 0.37 -8.44 8.66
C SER A 112 -0.33 -9.76 8.93
N LYS A 113 -1.42 -9.72 9.71
CA LYS A 113 -2.23 -10.91 10.01
C LYS A 113 -3.67 -10.72 9.58
N VAL A 114 -4.17 -11.63 8.76
CA VAL A 114 -5.60 -11.73 8.41
C VAL A 114 -6.13 -13.03 8.98
N LYS A 115 -7.10 -12.97 9.91
CA LYS A 115 -7.66 -14.17 10.56
C LYS A 115 -6.59 -15.15 11.09
N ARG A 116 -5.56 -14.59 11.75
CA ARG A 116 -4.37 -15.30 12.27
C ARG A 116 -3.45 -15.93 11.22
N THR A 117 -3.73 -15.77 9.93
CA THR A 117 -2.84 -16.14 8.82
C THR A 117 -1.87 -15.00 8.53
N ARG A 118 -0.58 -15.31 8.36
CA ARG A 118 0.51 -14.34 8.16
C ARG A 118 0.63 -13.96 6.69
N PHE A 119 0.89 -12.68 6.43
CA PHE A 119 1.19 -12.12 5.11
C PHE A 119 2.42 -11.22 5.23
N PHE A 120 3.42 -11.44 4.37
CA PHE A 120 4.69 -10.70 4.42
C PHE A 120 4.62 -9.51 3.46
N ASN A 121 4.43 -8.31 4.01
CA ASN A 121 4.12 -7.13 3.20
C ASN A 121 5.29 -6.76 2.29
N GLY A 122 6.54 -6.86 2.78
CA GLY A 122 7.73 -6.55 1.98
C GLY A 122 7.90 -7.47 0.78
N GLU A 123 7.51 -8.75 0.89
CA GLU A 123 7.50 -9.69 -0.23
C GLU A 123 6.43 -9.31 -1.25
N ILE A 124 5.19 -9.08 -0.80
CA ILE A 124 4.07 -8.70 -1.68
C ILE A 124 4.40 -7.41 -2.45
N VAL A 125 4.88 -6.36 -1.76
CA VAL A 125 5.27 -5.10 -2.39
C VAL A 125 6.39 -5.31 -3.41
N THR A 126 7.41 -6.12 -3.07
CA THR A 126 8.50 -6.44 -4.00
C THR A 126 7.99 -7.13 -5.26
N GLU A 127 7.13 -8.14 -5.11
CA GLU A 127 6.55 -8.88 -6.23
C GLU A 127 5.70 -7.96 -7.12
N VAL A 128 4.87 -7.09 -6.54
CA VAL A 128 4.04 -6.15 -7.31
C VAL A 128 4.93 -5.15 -8.06
N CYS A 129 5.89 -4.52 -7.39
CA CYS A 129 6.83 -3.59 -8.03
C CYS A 129 7.58 -4.25 -9.18
N HIS A 130 8.13 -5.44 -8.95
CA HIS A 130 9.00 -6.12 -9.91
C HIS A 130 8.23 -6.77 -11.05
N ARG A 131 7.27 -7.65 -10.75
CA ARG A 131 6.60 -8.46 -11.77
C ARG A 131 5.48 -7.73 -12.48
N ALA A 132 4.73 -6.87 -11.79
CA ALA A 132 3.61 -6.16 -12.42
C ALA A 132 4.07 -4.92 -13.18
N LEU A 133 5.03 -4.16 -12.64
CA LEU A 133 5.44 -2.87 -13.20
C LEU A 133 6.87 -2.86 -13.75
N GLY A 134 7.70 -3.87 -13.47
CA GLY A 134 9.06 -3.95 -14.00
C GLY A 134 10.10 -3.13 -13.21
N PHE A 135 9.80 -2.67 -12.00
CA PHE A 135 10.78 -1.98 -11.16
C PHE A 135 11.94 -2.94 -10.84
N ASN A 136 13.16 -2.41 -10.84
CA ASN A 136 14.33 -3.19 -10.49
C ASN A 136 14.58 -3.10 -8.99
N LEU A 137 14.67 -4.25 -8.31
CA LEU A 137 15.05 -4.31 -6.91
C LEU A 137 16.55 -4.05 -6.78
N ILE A 138 16.92 -2.93 -6.16
CA ILE A 138 18.32 -2.56 -5.94
C ILE A 138 18.85 -3.22 -4.68
N LEU A 139 18.08 -3.12 -3.59
CA LEU A 139 18.51 -3.53 -2.26
C LEU A 139 17.31 -3.78 -1.36
N LYS A 140 17.41 -4.78 -0.50
CA LYS A 140 16.47 -5.02 0.61
C LYS A 140 17.25 -5.10 1.91
N GLN A 141 16.90 -4.26 2.87
CA GLN A 141 17.47 -4.24 4.22
C GLN A 141 16.38 -4.46 5.26
N GLN A 142 16.79 -4.77 6.50
CA GLN A 142 15.90 -4.85 7.65
C GLN A 142 16.29 -3.77 8.67
N ARG A 143 15.29 -3.12 9.28
CA ARG A 143 15.48 -2.35 10.51
C ARG A 143 14.68 -2.94 11.66
N VAL A 144 15.21 -2.78 12.87
CA VAL A 144 14.57 -3.23 14.11
C VAL A 144 14.63 -2.12 15.14
N PHE A 145 13.51 -1.83 15.79
CA PHE A 145 13.41 -0.88 16.89
C PHE A 145 12.43 -1.37 17.95
N ARG A 146 12.48 -0.81 19.16
CA ARG A 146 11.51 -1.13 20.22
C ARG A 146 10.39 -0.10 20.24
N ASN A 147 9.14 -0.55 20.30
CA ASN A 147 8.01 0.35 20.55
C ASN A 147 7.92 0.73 22.04
N SER A 148 6.95 1.59 22.39
CA SER A 148 6.70 2.03 23.77
C SER A 148 6.36 0.89 24.75
N PHE A 149 5.96 -0.27 24.26
CA PHE A 149 5.67 -1.48 25.04
C PHE A 149 6.88 -2.44 25.13
N GLY A 150 8.05 -2.02 24.64
CA GLY A 150 9.27 -2.83 24.65
C GLY A 150 9.32 -3.95 23.61
N GLN A 151 8.31 -4.04 22.72
CA GLN A 151 8.25 -5.04 21.66
C GLN A 151 9.16 -4.66 20.50
N SER A 152 9.91 -5.63 19.98
CA SER A 152 10.71 -5.45 18.76
C SER A 152 9.81 -5.38 17.53
N ILE A 153 9.86 -4.25 16.83
CA ILE A 153 9.19 -4.02 15.55
C ILE A 153 10.22 -4.22 14.44
N PHE A 154 9.82 -5.00 13.43
CA PHE A 154 10.65 -5.32 12.27
C PHE A 154 10.04 -4.70 11.03
N GLU A 155 10.87 -4.04 10.25
CA GLU A 155 10.49 -3.45 8.97
C GLU A 155 11.54 -3.75 7.91
N ASP A 156 11.07 -3.94 6.69
CA ASP A 156 11.91 -4.08 5.51
C ASP A 156 12.08 -2.69 4.86
N ILE A 157 13.31 -2.32 4.52
CA ILE A 157 13.63 -1.13 3.73
C ILE A 157 13.99 -1.62 2.33
N ILE A 158 13.18 -1.27 1.34
CA ILE A 158 13.23 -1.84 -0.01
C ILE A 158 13.50 -0.73 -1.01
N HIS A 159 14.60 -0.86 -1.75
CA HIS A 159 15.05 0.12 -2.72
C HIS A 159 14.75 -0.36 -4.13
N PHE A 160 14.14 0.51 -4.94
CA PHE A 160 13.89 0.26 -6.36
C PHE A 160 14.44 1.38 -7.24
N SER A 161 14.74 1.04 -8.50
CA SER A 161 14.77 2.02 -9.59
C SER A 161 13.54 1.84 -10.48
N PRO A 162 13.03 2.93 -11.09
CA PRO A 162 11.93 2.87 -12.05
C PRO A 162 12.23 1.93 -13.22
N PRO A 163 11.18 1.36 -13.83
CA PRO A 163 11.29 0.63 -15.08
C PRO A 163 11.62 1.58 -16.23
N ILE A 164 12.28 1.08 -17.27
CA ILE A 164 12.43 1.83 -18.54
C ILE A 164 11.08 1.92 -19.27
N LYS A 165 10.29 0.84 -19.19
CA LYS A 165 8.93 0.73 -19.72
C LYS A 165 8.12 -0.11 -18.76
N TYR A 166 6.86 0.26 -18.55
CA TYR A 166 5.93 -0.51 -17.74
C TYR A 166 4.68 -0.88 -18.54
N PRO A 167 3.99 -1.98 -18.19
CA PRO A 167 2.79 -2.42 -18.91
C PRO A 167 1.63 -1.41 -18.79
N PRO A 168 0.67 -1.42 -19.72
CA PRO A 168 -0.57 -0.65 -19.58
C PRO A 168 -1.37 -1.04 -18.33
N HIS A 169 -2.27 -0.14 -17.90
CA HIS A 169 -3.09 -0.27 -16.70
C HIS A 169 -3.73 -1.65 -16.50
N GLY A 170 -4.47 -2.16 -17.50
CA GLY A 170 -5.14 -3.46 -17.39
C GLY A 170 -4.17 -4.63 -17.17
N VAL A 171 -3.02 -4.60 -17.86
CA VAL A 171 -2.04 -5.69 -17.83
C VAL A 171 -1.38 -5.79 -16.45
N TYR A 172 -0.94 -4.67 -15.87
CA TYR A 172 -0.31 -4.75 -14.55
C TYR A 172 -1.32 -5.12 -13.44
N LEU A 173 -2.60 -4.76 -13.59
CA LEU A 173 -3.63 -5.15 -12.63
C LEU A 173 -3.92 -6.65 -12.69
N GLU A 174 -3.89 -7.26 -13.86
CA GLU A 174 -3.99 -8.72 -14.01
C GLU A 174 -2.81 -9.43 -13.34
N ILE A 175 -1.58 -8.92 -13.54
CA ILE A 175 -0.38 -9.47 -12.87
C ILE A 175 -0.48 -9.30 -11.35
N ALA A 176 -0.92 -8.14 -10.86
CA ALA A 176 -1.14 -7.90 -9.44
C ALA A 176 -2.18 -8.85 -8.83
N ARG A 177 -3.26 -9.14 -9.57
CA ARG A 177 -4.28 -10.13 -9.16
C ARG A 177 -3.69 -11.54 -9.09
N ARG A 178 -2.85 -11.92 -10.05
CA ARG A 178 -2.12 -13.21 -10.02
C ARG A 178 -1.17 -13.31 -8.82
N ILE A 179 -0.44 -12.23 -8.50
CA ILE A 179 0.41 -12.18 -7.30
C ILE A 179 -0.44 -12.38 -6.04
N ALA A 180 -1.62 -11.76 -5.96
CA ALA A 180 -2.54 -11.97 -4.84
C ALA A 180 -3.03 -13.42 -4.75
N GLN A 181 -3.34 -14.05 -5.89
CA GLN A 181 -3.71 -15.47 -5.97
C GLN A 181 -2.60 -16.35 -5.39
N GLU A 182 -1.39 -16.22 -5.91
CA GLU A 182 -0.22 -16.98 -5.47
C GLU A 182 0.07 -16.75 -3.97
N THR A 183 -0.13 -15.52 -3.50
CA THR A 183 0.02 -15.16 -2.07
C THR A 183 -1.00 -15.89 -1.20
N LEU A 184 -2.28 -15.92 -1.61
CA LEU A 184 -3.34 -16.63 -0.91
C LEU A 184 -3.13 -18.15 -0.93
N GLU A 185 -2.76 -18.72 -2.07
CA GLU A 185 -2.43 -20.14 -2.22
C GLU A 185 -1.27 -20.55 -1.30
N LYS A 186 -0.18 -19.79 -1.28
CA LYS A 186 0.96 -20.02 -0.35
C LYS A 186 0.52 -19.94 1.11
N SER A 187 -0.39 -19.04 1.45
CA SER A 187 -0.89 -18.87 2.81
C SER A 187 -1.75 -20.04 3.30
N TYR A 188 -2.36 -20.80 2.38
CA TYR A 188 -3.30 -21.88 2.70
C TYR A 188 -2.68 -23.01 3.55
N SER A 189 -1.42 -23.35 3.28
CA SER A 189 -0.72 -24.44 3.97
C SER A 189 -0.41 -24.12 5.45
N THR A 190 -0.21 -22.84 5.76
CA THR A 190 0.12 -22.35 7.11
C THR A 190 -1.06 -21.69 7.83
N ALA A 191 -2.20 -21.56 7.15
CA ALA A 191 -3.41 -20.99 7.73
C ALA A 191 -4.07 -21.94 8.74
N PRO A 192 -4.66 -21.42 9.82
CA PRO A 192 -5.52 -22.21 10.72
C PRO A 192 -6.68 -22.85 9.95
N GLU A 193 -7.15 -24.03 10.38
CA GLU A 193 -8.26 -24.75 9.72
C GLU A 193 -9.50 -23.88 9.52
N GLN A 194 -9.88 -23.11 10.54
CA GLN A 194 -11.00 -22.17 10.50
C GLN A 194 -10.90 -21.10 9.40
N SER A 195 -9.68 -20.81 8.91
CA SER A 195 -9.41 -19.79 7.88
C SER A 195 -9.33 -20.39 6.47
N LYS A 196 -9.17 -21.71 6.33
CA LYS A 196 -8.95 -22.36 5.03
C LYS A 196 -10.15 -22.24 4.09
N ASN A 197 -11.38 -22.33 4.63
CA ASN A 197 -12.58 -22.15 3.82
C ASN A 197 -12.68 -20.72 3.26
N ASP A 198 -12.40 -19.72 4.10
CA ASP A 198 -12.39 -18.31 3.67
C ASP A 198 -11.32 -18.06 2.59
N ILE A 199 -10.14 -18.66 2.71
CA ILE A 199 -9.09 -18.56 1.67
C ILE A 199 -9.59 -19.16 0.34
N ARG A 200 -10.21 -20.35 0.36
CA ARG A 200 -10.77 -20.96 -0.86
C ARG A 200 -11.86 -20.10 -1.49
N LEU A 201 -12.75 -19.52 -0.68
CA LEU A 201 -13.79 -18.62 -1.16
C LEU A 201 -13.19 -17.32 -1.74
N ALA A 202 -12.11 -16.80 -1.13
CA ALA A 202 -11.41 -15.64 -1.66
C ALA A 202 -10.75 -15.92 -3.01
N LEU A 203 -10.16 -17.11 -3.19
CA LEU A 203 -9.60 -17.55 -4.47
C LEU A 203 -10.67 -17.69 -5.55
N LYS A 204 -11.86 -18.22 -5.22
CA LYS A 204 -12.98 -18.32 -6.17
C LYS A 204 -13.50 -16.96 -6.64
N ASN A 205 -13.57 -16.00 -5.73
CA ASN A 205 -14.12 -14.67 -6.01
C ASN A 205 -13.03 -13.64 -6.32
N ILE A 206 -11.82 -14.09 -6.69
CA ILE A 206 -10.69 -13.20 -6.87
C ILE A 206 -10.93 -12.21 -8.01
N SER A 207 -11.62 -12.60 -9.08
CA SER A 207 -11.99 -11.74 -10.22
C SER A 207 -12.85 -10.55 -9.82
N ASP A 208 -13.67 -10.71 -8.78
CA ASP A 208 -14.72 -9.76 -8.40
C ASP A 208 -14.18 -8.65 -7.49
N VAL A 209 -12.91 -8.74 -7.10
CA VAL A 209 -12.25 -7.73 -6.27
C VAL A 209 -11.75 -6.60 -7.14
N HIS A 210 -12.11 -5.38 -6.79
CA HIS A 210 -11.57 -4.16 -7.41
C HIS A 210 -10.64 -3.42 -6.45
N ALA A 211 -9.77 -2.58 -7.01
CA ALA A 211 -9.03 -1.60 -6.24
C ALA A 211 -9.98 -0.71 -5.43
N SER A 212 -9.45 -0.12 -4.36
CA SER A 212 -10.17 0.86 -3.56
C SER A 212 -10.64 2.03 -4.44
N PRO A 213 -11.80 2.65 -4.16
CA PRO A 213 -12.16 3.93 -4.80
C PRO A 213 -11.06 4.97 -4.64
N LEU A 214 -10.89 5.85 -5.64
CA LEU A 214 -9.97 6.98 -5.55
C LEU A 214 -10.44 7.96 -4.47
N PHE A 215 -9.48 8.53 -3.75
CA PHE A 215 -9.73 9.62 -2.83
C PHE A 215 -9.98 10.92 -3.59
N ASP A 216 -11.12 11.55 -3.32
CA ASP A 216 -11.50 12.83 -3.91
C ASP A 216 -11.31 13.95 -2.89
N ALA A 217 -10.23 14.72 -3.05
CA ALA A 217 -9.87 15.84 -2.19
C ALA A 217 -10.91 16.98 -2.22
N GLN A 218 -11.69 17.14 -3.30
CA GLN A 218 -12.68 18.21 -3.41
C GLN A 218 -13.94 17.90 -2.61
N ASN A 219 -14.25 16.62 -2.41
CA ASN A 219 -15.46 16.15 -1.77
C ASN A 219 -15.26 15.64 -0.33
N VAL A 220 -14.12 15.93 0.31
CA VAL A 220 -13.79 15.43 1.66
C VAL A 220 -14.58 16.08 2.79
N ARG A 221 -15.10 17.30 2.62
CA ARG A 221 -15.78 18.01 3.70
C ARG A 221 -17.24 17.56 3.84
N GLY A 222 -17.72 17.54 5.09
CA GLY A 222 -19.15 17.51 5.37
C GLY A 222 -19.76 18.84 4.95
N GLY A 223 -20.82 18.79 4.13
CA GLY A 223 -21.73 19.93 3.98
C GLY A 223 -22.58 20.10 5.23
#